data_AF-A0A349M9Y9-F1
#
_entry.id   AF-A0A349M9Y9-F1
#
_cell.length_a   1.000
_cell.length_b   1.000
_cell.length_c   1.000
_cell.angle_alpha   90.00
_cell.angle_beta   90.00
_cell.angle_gamma   90.00
#
_symmetry.space_group_name_H-M   'P 1'
#
loop_
_entity.id
_entity.type
_entity.pdbx_description
1 polymer ?
#
loop_
_entity_poly.entity_id
_entity_poly.type
_entity_poly.pdbx_seq_one_letter_code
_entity_poly.pdbx_strand_id
1 'polypeptide(L)'
;AHPVIQRVHDDEKNDFKNILVPFSDGRKTLQVGADIEQSVLTEGKSVLDTLEKAVVLAIIDQHWKEHLRDMDDLRSNVQHARFEQKDPLLIYKFESYELFQKLVQKVNAQVASFLMKCTIPTGASAQQVRQTPRPSSTPRVHEQKAGVANTAEQGVAARAAATQGGMAGRMPGRPGAI
;
A
#
# COMPACT_ATOMS: atom_id res chain seq x y z
N ALA A 1 -4.16 -14.16 -26.23
CA ALA A 1 -5.16 -14.29 -25.14
C ALA A 1 -6.30 -15.23 -25.55
N HIS A 2 -6.96 -14.99 -26.69
CA HIS A 2 -8.12 -15.73 -27.19
C HIS A 2 -8.09 -17.27 -27.06
N PRO A 3 -7.05 -18.00 -27.52
CA PRO A 3 -7.07 -19.46 -27.52
C PRO A 3 -6.92 -20.10 -26.12
N VAL A 4 -6.55 -19.34 -25.09
CA VAL A 4 -6.49 -19.83 -23.70
C VAL A 4 -7.85 -19.69 -23.05
N ILE A 5 -8.55 -18.58 -23.30
CA ILE A 5 -9.86 -18.28 -22.71
C ILE A 5 -10.91 -19.25 -23.26
N GLN A 6 -10.87 -19.55 -24.57
CA GLN A 6 -11.76 -20.52 -25.20
C GLN A 6 -11.58 -21.94 -24.64
N ARG A 7 -10.33 -22.37 -24.40
CA ARG A 7 -10.04 -23.66 -23.75
C ARG A 7 -10.60 -23.79 -22.33
N VAL A 8 -10.68 -22.68 -21.59
CA VAL A 8 -11.25 -22.67 -20.22
C VAL A 8 -12.77 -22.63 -20.27
N HIS A 9 -13.36 -21.95 -21.25
CA HIS A 9 -14.80 -21.93 -21.49
C HIS A 9 -15.35 -23.30 -21.91
N ASP A 10 -14.62 -24.02 -22.78
CA ASP A 10 -15.04 -25.32 -23.31
C ASP A 10 -14.88 -26.46 -22.29
N ASP A 11 -14.22 -26.20 -21.15
CA ASP A 11 -14.03 -27.15 -20.06
C ASP A 11 -15.24 -27.06 -19.11
N GLU A 12 -16.28 -27.86 -19.37
CA GLU A 12 -17.58 -27.90 -18.64
C GLU A 12 -17.47 -28.12 -17.12
N LYS A 13 -16.28 -28.37 -16.57
CA LYS A 13 -16.03 -28.48 -15.13
C LYS A 13 -15.81 -27.13 -14.41
N ASN A 14 -15.75 -26.02 -15.13
CA ASN A 14 -15.44 -24.70 -14.57
C ASN A 14 -16.65 -23.75 -14.55
N ASP A 15 -17.36 -23.68 -13.43
CA ASP A 15 -18.49 -22.75 -13.18
C ASP A 15 -18.06 -21.29 -12.86
N PHE A 16 -16.88 -20.84 -13.31
CA PHE A 16 -16.35 -19.52 -12.90
C PHE A 16 -16.69 -18.43 -13.91
N LYS A 17 -17.35 -17.37 -13.43
CA LYS A 17 -17.66 -16.19 -14.25
C LYS A 17 -16.42 -15.32 -14.57
N ASN A 18 -15.46 -15.24 -13.64
CA ASN A 18 -14.26 -14.41 -13.77
C ASN A 18 -12.97 -15.23 -13.62
N ILE A 19 -12.01 -15.01 -14.51
CA ILE A 19 -10.66 -15.57 -14.47
C ILE A 19 -9.61 -14.49 -14.25
N LEU A 20 -8.54 -14.81 -13.53
CA LEU A 20 -7.37 -13.94 -13.41
C LEU A 20 -6.40 -14.27 -14.53
N VAL A 21 -6.21 -13.34 -15.46
CA VAL A 21 -5.23 -13.46 -16.53
C VAL A 21 -3.95 -12.73 -16.10
N PRO A 22 -2.82 -13.42 -15.93
CA PRO A 22 -1.54 -12.78 -15.66
C PRO A 22 -0.98 -12.20 -16.96
N PHE A 23 -0.72 -10.89 -16.96
CA PHE A 23 0.04 -10.20 -18.00
C PHE A 23 1.42 -9.83 -17.46
N SER A 24 2.46 -10.01 -18.27
CA SER A 24 3.82 -9.66 -17.87
C SER A 24 4.61 -9.01 -19.00
N ASP A 25 5.43 -8.01 -18.68
CA ASP A 25 6.45 -7.43 -19.58
C ASP A 25 7.85 -8.05 -19.36
N GLY A 26 7.92 -9.14 -18.59
CA GLY A 26 9.16 -9.78 -18.15
C GLY A 26 9.76 -9.22 -16.85
N ARG A 27 9.30 -8.06 -16.38
CA ARG A 27 9.71 -7.46 -15.09
C ARG A 27 8.55 -7.32 -14.11
N LYS A 28 7.41 -6.84 -14.60
CA LYS A 28 6.19 -6.65 -13.82
C LYS A 28 5.16 -7.68 -14.25
N THR A 29 4.41 -8.20 -13.29
CA THR A 29 3.27 -9.10 -13.52
C THR A 29 2.03 -8.45 -12.96
N LEU A 30 0.98 -8.30 -13.78
CA LEU A 30 -0.31 -7.78 -13.37
C LEU A 30 -1.37 -8.84 -13.59
N GLN A 31 -2.17 -9.14 -12.57
CA GLN A 31 -3.29 -10.07 -12.69
C GLN A 31 -4.56 -9.26 -12.93
N VAL A 32 -5.21 -9.49 -14.06
CA VAL A 32 -6.41 -8.78 -14.47
C VAL A 32 -7.58 -9.75 -14.45
N GLY A 33 -8.67 -9.37 -13.77
CA GLY A 33 -9.91 -10.13 -13.79
C GLY A 33 -10.62 -9.95 -15.13
N ALA A 34 -10.87 -11.05 -15.83
CA ALA A 34 -11.60 -11.10 -17.08
C ALA A 34 -12.87 -11.93 -16.92
N ASP A 35 -14.00 -11.42 -17.39
CA ASP A 35 -15.25 -12.18 -17.50
C ASP A 35 -15.15 -13.10 -18.73
N ILE A 36 -15.30 -14.42 -18.54
CA ILE A 36 -15.04 -15.41 -19.60
C ILE A 36 -16.02 -15.22 -20.77
N GLU A 37 -17.31 -15.08 -20.48
CA GLU A 37 -18.38 -14.98 -21.48
C GLU A 37 -18.17 -13.75 -22.36
N GLN A 38 -17.98 -12.59 -21.72
CA GLN A 38 -17.74 -11.33 -22.43
C GLN A 38 -16.42 -11.34 -23.21
N SER A 39 -15.40 -12.03 -22.70
CA SER A 39 -14.12 -12.15 -23.39
C SER A 39 -14.21 -13.01 -24.64
N VAL A 40 -14.99 -14.09 -24.63
CA VAL A 40 -15.22 -14.91 -25.83
C VAL A 40 -16.07 -14.16 -26.85
N LEU A 41 -17.15 -13.50 -26.41
CA LEU A 41 -18.03 -12.70 -27.27
C LEU A 41 -17.31 -11.53 -27.97
N THR A 42 -16.36 -10.89 -27.28
CA THR A 42 -15.63 -9.71 -27.80
C THR A 42 -14.27 -10.05 -28.39
N GLU A 43 -13.98 -11.32 -28.62
CA GLU A 43 -12.68 -11.81 -29.11
C GLU A 43 -11.48 -11.36 -28.23
N GLY A 44 -11.72 -11.12 -26.94
CA GLY A 44 -10.70 -10.70 -25.96
C GLY A 44 -10.51 -9.19 -25.82
N LYS A 45 -11.30 -8.35 -26.50
CA LYS A 45 -11.22 -6.88 -26.36
C LYS A 45 -11.57 -6.39 -24.96
N SER A 46 -12.53 -7.02 -24.29
CA SER A 46 -12.91 -6.68 -22.91
C SER A 46 -11.74 -6.87 -21.92
N VAL A 47 -10.94 -7.90 -22.12
CA VAL A 47 -9.73 -8.18 -21.32
C VAL A 47 -8.68 -7.09 -21.52
N LEU A 48 -8.51 -6.64 -22.77
CA LEU A 48 -7.55 -5.59 -23.11
C LEU A 48 -7.93 -4.24 -22.50
N ASP A 49 -9.20 -3.85 -22.55
CA ASP A 49 -9.68 -2.61 -21.90
C ASP A 49 -9.47 -2.65 -20.38
N THR A 50 -9.73 -3.80 -19.75
CA THR A 50 -9.48 -3.97 -18.32
C THR A 50 -7.99 -3.93 -18.00
N LEU A 51 -7.14 -4.50 -18.86
CA LEU A 51 -5.69 -4.44 -18.74
C LEU A 51 -5.17 -3.00 -18.83
N GLU A 52 -5.60 -2.24 -19.84
CA GLU A 52 -5.19 -0.85 -20.03
C GLU A 52 -5.48 -0.02 -18.79
N LYS A 53 -6.71 -0.10 -18.27
CA LYS A 53 -7.12 0.60 -17.04
C LYS A 53 -6.28 0.18 -15.84
N ALA A 54 -6.07 -1.12 -15.65
CA ALA A 54 -5.32 -1.64 -14.53
C ALA A 54 -3.84 -1.22 -14.56
N VAL A 55 -3.21 -1.25 -15.74
CA VAL A 55 -1.81 -0.86 -15.95
C VAL A 55 -1.63 0.63 -15.71
N VAL A 56 -2.48 1.47 -16.29
CA VAL A 56 -2.42 2.93 -16.12
C VAL A 56 -2.55 3.29 -14.64
N LEU A 57 -3.55 2.72 -13.94
CA LEU A 57 -3.76 2.99 -12.52
C LEU A 57 -2.56 2.55 -11.66
N ALA A 58 -2.03 1.36 -11.91
CA ALA A 58 -0.89 0.83 -11.16
C ALA A 58 0.38 1.67 -11.36
N ILE A 59 0.63 2.15 -12.58
CA ILE A 59 1.81 2.98 -12.89
C ILE A 59 1.68 4.37 -12.30
N ILE A 60 0.49 4.98 -12.39
CA ILE A 60 0.21 6.29 -11.80
C ILE A 60 0.41 6.24 -10.29
N ASP A 61 -0.19 5.28 -9.58
CA ASP A 61 -0.06 5.17 -8.12
C ASP A 61 1.41 5.03 -7.69
N GLN A 62 2.18 4.20 -8.40
CA GLN A 62 3.60 4.01 -8.12
C GLN A 62 4.40 5.31 -8.27
N HIS A 63 4.17 6.07 -9.34
CA HIS A 63 4.91 7.29 -9.61
C HIS A 63 4.41 8.48 -8.78
N TRP A 64 3.14 8.49 -8.41
CA TRP A 64 2.54 9.52 -7.58
C TRP A 64 3.12 9.51 -6.16
N LYS A 65 3.30 8.31 -5.58
CA LYS A 65 3.97 8.16 -4.27
C LYS A 65 5.38 8.74 -4.28
N GLU A 66 6.14 8.47 -5.33
CA GLU A 66 7.49 9.03 -5.48
C GLU A 66 7.44 10.56 -5.66
N HIS A 67 6.52 11.06 -6.49
CA HIS A 67 6.36 12.50 -6.68
C HIS A 67 6.00 13.24 -5.39
N LEU A 68 5.14 12.67 -4.53
CA LEU A 68 4.84 13.26 -3.23
C LEU A 68 6.07 13.35 -2.33
N ARG A 69 6.93 12.32 -2.37
CA ARG A 69 8.22 12.34 -1.67
C ARG A 69 9.15 13.43 -2.21
N ASP A 70 9.29 13.53 -3.52
CA ASP A 70 10.08 14.58 -4.18
C ASP A 70 9.57 15.99 -3.82
N MET A 71 8.24 16.15 -3.72
CA MET A 71 7.58 17.41 -3.35
C MET A 71 7.83 17.79 -1.88
N ASP A 72 7.83 16.81 -0.97
CA ASP A 72 8.18 17.03 0.44
C ASP A 72 9.65 17.44 0.60
N ASP A 73 10.57 16.77 -0.12
CA ASP A 73 11.99 17.11 -0.15
C ASP A 73 12.21 18.53 -0.73
N LEU A 74 11.53 18.86 -1.83
CA LEU A 74 11.55 20.20 -2.42
C LEU A 74 11.08 21.26 -1.42
N ARG A 75 9.99 21.00 -0.69
CA ARG A 75 9.47 21.92 0.32
C ARG A 75 10.52 22.20 1.41
N SER A 76 11.23 21.18 1.89
CA SER A 76 12.29 21.34 2.88
C SER A 76 13.47 22.15 2.31
N ASN A 77 13.89 21.84 1.08
CA ASN A 77 15.01 22.53 0.41
C ASN A 77 14.73 24.02 0.17
N VAL A 78 13.53 24.36 -0.28
CA VAL A 78 13.11 25.76 -0.51
C VAL A 78 13.05 26.55 0.80
N GLN A 79 12.68 25.91 1.92
CA GLN A 79 12.73 26.54 3.23
C GLN A 79 14.17 26.89 3.66
N HIS A 80 15.15 26.05 3.32
CA HIS A 80 16.56 26.35 3.56
C HIS A 80 17.12 27.39 2.59
N ALA A 81 16.61 27.48 1.36
CA ALA A 81 17.09 28.42 0.33
C ALA A 81 16.67 29.89 0.54
N ARG A 82 15.90 30.20 1.60
CA ARG A 82 15.47 31.58 1.94
C ARG A 82 16.63 32.57 2.13
N PHE A 83 17.85 32.11 2.31
CA PHE A 83 19.02 32.95 2.53
C PHE A 83 19.52 33.69 1.26
N GLU A 84 19.02 33.36 0.07
CA GLU A 84 19.44 33.98 -1.21
C GLU A 84 18.60 35.17 -1.70
N GLN A 85 17.69 35.72 -0.88
CA GLN A 85 16.77 36.82 -1.24
C GLN A 85 15.82 36.55 -2.43
N LYS A 86 15.76 35.31 -2.93
CA LYS A 86 14.73 34.88 -3.89
C LYS A 86 13.43 34.55 -3.16
N ASP A 87 12.29 34.82 -3.80
CA ASP A 87 10.98 34.44 -3.27
C ASP A 87 10.85 32.90 -3.23
N PRO A 88 10.79 32.28 -2.04
CA PRO A 88 10.70 30.82 -1.91
C PRO A 88 9.42 30.27 -2.53
N LEU A 89 8.33 31.05 -2.51
CA LEU A 89 7.07 30.62 -3.10
C LEU A 89 7.21 30.49 -4.62
N LEU A 90 7.95 31.40 -5.25
CA LEU A 90 8.19 31.39 -6.68
C LEU A 90 9.06 30.19 -7.08
N ILE A 91 10.14 29.92 -6.34
CA ILE A 91 11.01 28.75 -6.57
C ILE A 91 10.21 27.46 -6.46
N TYR A 92 9.46 27.30 -5.36
CA TYR A 92 8.63 26.11 -5.16
C TYR A 92 7.67 25.90 -6.33
N LYS A 93 6.99 26.94 -6.80
CA LYS A 93 6.06 26.86 -7.92
C LYS A 93 6.73 26.44 -9.23
N PHE A 94 7.89 27.00 -9.57
CA PHE A 94 8.60 26.62 -10.79
C PHE A 94 9.14 25.19 -10.71
N GLU A 95 9.83 24.85 -9.63
CA GLU A 95 10.47 23.53 -9.49
C GLU A 95 9.44 22.41 -9.36
N SER A 96 8.35 22.62 -8.61
CA SER A 96 7.26 21.64 -8.52
C SER A 96 6.57 21.39 -9.86
N TYR A 97 6.45 22.43 -10.70
CA TYR A 97 5.92 22.27 -12.04
C TYR A 97 6.85 21.43 -12.93
N GLU A 98 8.17 21.66 -12.86
CA GLU A 98 9.14 20.82 -13.57
C GLU A 98 9.10 19.36 -13.10
N LEU A 99 9.00 19.11 -11.79
CA LEU A 99 8.83 17.77 -11.23
C LEU A 99 7.55 17.10 -11.75
N PHE A 100 6.45 17.84 -11.82
CA PHE A 100 5.20 17.34 -12.37
C PHE A 100 5.31 17.00 -13.87
N GLN A 101 5.97 17.83 -14.67
CA GLN A 101 6.21 17.53 -16.08
C GLN A 101 7.04 16.24 -16.25
N LYS A 102 8.10 16.07 -15.45
CA LYS A 102 8.92 14.87 -15.41
C LYS A 102 8.10 13.64 -15.01
N LEU A 103 7.20 13.77 -14.04
CA LEU A 103 6.26 12.72 -13.63
C LEU A 103 5.38 12.25 -14.81
N VAL A 104 4.71 13.19 -15.49
CA VAL A 104 3.81 12.86 -16.62
C VAL A 104 4.57 12.15 -17.74
N GLN A 105 5.79 12.62 -18.07
CA GLN A 105 6.62 11.97 -19.08
C GLN A 105 7.02 10.54 -18.68
N LYS A 106 7.43 10.32 -17.42
CA LYS A 106 7.78 8.98 -16.91
C LYS A 106 6.58 8.03 -16.96
N VAL A 107 5.40 8.48 -16.52
CA VAL A 107 4.16 7.68 -16.54
C VAL A 107 3.83 7.28 -17.98
N ASN A 108 3.79 8.24 -18.91
CA ASN A 108 3.45 7.97 -20.31
C ASN A 108 4.43 6.98 -20.96
N ALA A 109 5.74 7.17 -20.76
CA ALA A 109 6.77 6.28 -21.29
C ALA A 109 6.65 4.86 -20.73
N GLN A 110 6.35 4.73 -19.43
CA GLN A 110 6.24 3.41 -18.80
C GLN A 110 4.96 2.69 -19.19
N VAL A 111 3.82 3.39 -19.27
CA VAL A 111 2.55 2.83 -19.76
C VAL A 111 2.74 2.31 -21.19
N ALA A 112 3.27 3.14 -22.09
CA ALA A 112 3.52 2.75 -23.48
C ALA A 112 4.48 1.54 -23.56
N SER A 113 5.60 1.57 -22.84
CA SER A 113 6.53 0.45 -22.82
C SER A 113 5.91 -0.84 -22.30
N PHE A 114 5.05 -0.78 -21.28
CA PHE A 114 4.39 -1.96 -20.73
C PHE A 114 3.40 -2.53 -21.75
N LEU A 115 2.51 -1.71 -22.31
CA LEU A 115 1.50 -2.16 -23.27
C LEU A 115 2.14 -2.78 -24.52
N MET A 116 3.25 -2.23 -25.01
CA MET A 116 3.95 -2.79 -26.18
C MET A 116 4.70 -4.10 -25.91
N LYS A 117 5.13 -4.35 -24.67
CA LYS A 117 5.92 -5.53 -24.30
C LYS A 117 5.10 -6.59 -23.56
N CYS A 118 3.85 -6.29 -23.22
CA CYS A 118 3.05 -7.20 -22.42
C CYS A 118 2.80 -8.50 -23.20
N THR A 119 3.01 -9.62 -22.51
CA THR A 119 2.72 -10.96 -23.00
C THR A 119 2.05 -11.75 -21.89
N ILE A 120 1.33 -12.80 -22.28
CA ILE A 120 0.77 -13.76 -21.33
C ILE A 120 1.82 -14.86 -21.17
N PRO A 121 2.39 -15.07 -19.98
CA PRO A 121 3.37 -16.12 -19.76
C PRO A 121 2.74 -17.49 -20.03
N THR A 122 3.25 -18.21 -21.02
CA THR A 122 2.74 -19.51 -21.49
C THR A 122 3.55 -20.72 -21.00
N GLY A 123 4.56 -20.53 -20.15
CA GLY A 123 5.41 -21.60 -19.60
C GLY A 123 5.05 -22.00 -18.16
N ALA A 124 5.73 -23.01 -17.61
CA ALA A 124 5.55 -23.59 -16.25
C ALA A 124 5.63 -22.60 -15.06
N SER A 125 5.94 -21.33 -15.31
CA SER A 125 5.79 -20.22 -14.35
C SER A 125 4.42 -19.53 -14.43
N ALA A 126 3.47 -20.09 -15.20
CA ALA A 126 2.04 -19.85 -15.10
C ALA A 126 1.58 -20.33 -13.73
N GLN A 127 1.89 -19.52 -12.72
CA GLN A 127 1.33 -19.63 -11.39
C GLN A 127 -0.17 -19.77 -11.60
N GLN A 128 -0.65 -20.96 -11.26
CA GLN A 128 -2.00 -21.47 -11.45
C GLN A 128 -3.01 -20.33 -11.45
N VAL A 129 -3.86 -20.27 -12.49
CA VAL A 129 -5.02 -19.36 -12.56
C VAL A 129 -5.68 -19.36 -11.19
N ARG A 130 -5.37 -18.35 -10.40
CA ARG A 130 -5.72 -18.34 -8.98
C ARG A 130 -7.16 -17.88 -8.97
N GLN A 131 -8.05 -18.73 -8.47
CA GLN A 131 -9.45 -18.35 -8.33
C GLN A 131 -9.52 -17.09 -7.48
N THR A 132 -10.23 -16.07 -7.93
CA THR A 132 -10.61 -14.96 -7.06
C THR A 132 -11.42 -15.57 -5.92
N PRO A 133 -10.97 -15.46 -4.65
CA PRO A 133 -11.79 -15.91 -3.53
C PRO A 133 -13.13 -15.19 -3.63
N ARG A 134 -14.23 -15.95 -3.63
CA ARG A 134 -15.58 -15.36 -3.44
C ARG A 134 -15.47 -14.42 -2.24
N PRO A 135 -16.07 -13.21 -2.27
CA PRO A 135 -16.06 -12.33 -1.12
C PRO A 135 -16.72 -13.06 0.05
N SER A 136 -15.89 -13.68 0.89
CA SER A 136 -16.28 -14.17 2.20
C SER A 136 -16.77 -12.94 2.95
N SER A 137 -18.00 -13.05 3.45
CA SER A 137 -18.67 -12.11 4.34
C SER A 137 -17.69 -11.27 5.15
N THR A 138 -17.86 -9.95 5.06
CA THR A 138 -17.36 -8.92 5.98
C THR A 138 -16.74 -9.50 7.26
N PRO A 139 -15.42 -9.35 7.49
CA PRO A 139 -14.90 -9.58 8.82
C PRO A 139 -15.60 -8.58 9.74
N ARG A 140 -16.49 -9.10 10.59
CA ARG A 140 -17.11 -8.35 11.66
C ARG A 140 -15.99 -7.94 12.60
N VAL A 141 -15.49 -6.72 12.41
CA VAL A 141 -14.48 -6.12 13.27
C VAL A 141 -15.08 -6.07 14.67
N HIS A 142 -14.68 -7.02 15.52
CA HIS A 142 -14.82 -6.83 16.97
C HIS A 142 -13.76 -5.82 17.34
N GLU A 143 -14.17 -4.56 17.47
CA GLU A 143 -13.43 -3.57 18.24
C GLU A 143 -13.40 -4.03 19.68
N GLN A 144 -12.41 -4.86 20.03
CA GLN A 144 -11.99 -4.93 21.42
C GLN A 144 -11.25 -3.62 21.68
N LYS A 145 -11.96 -2.68 22.30
CA LYS A 145 -11.36 -1.55 22.99
C LYS A 145 -10.46 -2.14 24.08
N ALA A 146 -9.21 -2.40 23.73
CA ALA A 146 -8.17 -2.63 24.72
C ALA A 146 -8.15 -1.36 25.56
N GLY A 147 -8.76 -1.44 26.75
CA GLY A 147 -8.70 -0.38 27.72
C GLY A 147 -7.23 -0.14 28.01
N VAL A 148 -6.70 0.94 27.44
CA VAL A 148 -5.42 1.50 27.85
C VAL A 148 -5.57 1.90 29.30
N ALA A 149 -5.26 0.97 30.21
CA ALA A 149 -5.19 1.24 31.64
C ALA A 149 -4.13 2.31 31.82
N ASN A 150 -4.58 3.47 32.26
CA ASN A 150 -3.78 4.69 32.35
C ASN A 150 -2.63 4.46 33.36
N THR A 151 -1.44 4.15 32.85
CA THR A 151 -0.23 3.89 33.66
C THR A 151 0.16 5.10 34.53
N ALA A 152 -0.39 6.27 34.21
CA ALA A 152 -0.25 7.50 35.01
C ALA A 152 -0.90 7.38 36.40
N GLU A 153 -2.00 6.65 36.59
CA GLU A 153 -2.66 6.55 37.90
C GLU A 153 -1.97 5.57 38.85
N GLN A 154 -1.33 4.52 38.32
CA GLN A 154 -0.56 3.56 39.13
C GLN A 154 0.71 4.20 39.72
N GLY A 155 1.35 5.14 39.01
CA GLY A 155 2.50 5.88 39.52
C GLY A 155 2.15 6.85 40.66
N VAL A 156 0.94 7.40 40.67
CA VAL A 156 0.47 8.34 41.70
C VAL A 156 0.01 7.59 42.96
N ALA A 157 -0.65 6.44 42.82
CA ALA A 157 -1.04 5.60 43.95
C ALA A 157 0.18 4.98 44.67
N ALA A 158 1.21 4.55 43.93
CA ALA A 158 2.45 4.03 44.52
C ALA A 158 3.26 5.11 45.26
N ARG A 159 3.22 6.37 44.78
CA ARG A 159 3.86 7.51 45.45
C ARG A 159 3.07 7.96 46.69
N ALA A 160 1.75 7.89 46.68
CA ALA A 160 0.93 8.23 47.86
C ALA A 160 1.06 7.19 48.99
N ALA A 161 1.23 5.90 48.65
CA ALA A 161 1.43 4.83 49.64
C ALA A 161 2.80 4.89 50.34
N ALA A 162 3.84 5.36 49.64
CA ALA A 162 5.18 5.50 50.23
C ALA A 162 5.26 6.61 51.30
N THR A 163 4.39 7.63 51.22
CA THR A 163 4.41 8.77 52.15
C THR A 163 3.66 8.49 53.47
N GLN A 164 2.88 7.40 53.57
CA GLN A 164 2.13 7.04 54.78
C GLN A 164 2.77 5.91 55.62
N GLY A 165 3.84 5.27 55.15
CA GLY A 165 4.51 4.17 55.87
C GLY A 165 5.67 4.56 56.80
N GLY A 166 5.95 5.86 56.97
CA GLY A 166 7.21 6.36 57.54
C GLY A 166 7.11 7.08 58.90
N MET A 167 6.23 6.69 59.81
CA MET A 167 6.18 7.29 61.16
C MET A 167 5.63 6.34 62.24
N ALA A 168 6.41 5.33 62.66
CA ALA A 168 6.21 4.62 63.94
C ALA A 168 7.44 3.79 64.38
N GLY A 169 8.36 4.45 65.08
CA GLY A 169 9.07 3.99 66.29
C GLY A 169 9.85 2.67 66.35
N ARG A 170 11.15 2.76 66.70
CA ARG A 170 11.73 2.07 67.89
C ARG A 170 13.14 2.62 68.20
N MET A 171 13.33 3.24 69.37
CA MET A 171 14.65 3.45 69.96
C MET A 171 15.29 2.09 70.36
N PRO A 172 16.63 1.92 70.28
CA PRO A 172 17.31 0.81 70.94
C PRO A 172 17.76 1.18 72.35
N GLY A 173 17.29 0.43 73.34
CA GLY A 173 17.73 0.52 74.73
C GLY A 173 19.13 -0.07 74.93
N ARG A 174 19.96 0.62 75.71
CA ARG A 174 21.28 0.16 76.19
C ARG A 174 21.11 -0.93 77.27
N PRO A 175 21.92 -2.00 77.27
CA PRO A 175 22.09 -2.87 78.43
C PRO A 175 23.13 -2.29 79.39
N GLY A 176 22.86 -2.37 80.70
CA GLY A 176 23.76 -1.90 81.75
C GLY A 176 24.65 -2.98 82.36
N ALA A 177 25.66 -2.49 83.10
CA ALA A 177 26.41 -3.06 84.21
C ALA A 177 27.92 -3.22 83.94
N ILE A 178 28.72 -2.31 84.50
CA ILE A 178 29.43 -2.44 85.78
C ILE A 178 29.82 -1.05 86.29
#